data_AF-A0A951LJS1-F1
#
_entry.id   AF-A0A951LJS1-F1
#
_cell.length_a   1.000
_cell.length_b   1.000
_cell.length_c   1.000
_cell.angle_alpha   90.00
_cell.angle_beta   90.00
_cell.angle_gamma   90.00
#
_symmetry.space_group_name_H-M   'P 1'
#
loop_
_entity.id
_entity.type
_entity.pdbx_description
1 polymer ?
#
loop_
_entity_poly.entity_id
_entity_poly.type
_entity_poly.pdbx_seq_one_letter_code
_entity_poly.pdbx_strand_id
1 'polypeptide(L)'
;SIEEIPANAEYRVFQTADGEDAEPEDNPLIIAETKVDIPDATVSDAVMMLDLRNTNALMFRNSGTGSFNMVYRRGDGTIGWVEPQRA
;
A
#
# COMPACT_ATOMS: atom_id res chain seq x y z
N SER A 1 -4.44 25.31 17.87
CA SER A 1 -5.34 24.89 16.79
C SER A 1 -4.57 23.95 15.90
N ILE A 2 -5.04 22.73 15.73
CA ILE A 2 -4.44 21.74 14.83
C ILE A 2 -5.05 22.00 13.45
N GLU A 3 -4.20 22.16 12.44
CA GLU A 3 -4.60 22.40 11.06
C GLU A 3 -5.17 21.10 10.46
N GLU A 4 -6.31 21.21 9.79
CA GLU A 4 -7.06 20.09 9.25
C GLU A 4 -6.33 19.55 8.00
N ILE A 5 -5.71 18.38 8.13
CA ILE A 5 -5.00 17.72 7.02
C ILE A 5 -6.05 17.22 6.02
N PRO A 6 -6.07 17.71 4.77
CA PRO A 6 -7.04 17.24 3.79
C PRO A 6 -6.74 15.77 3.45
N ALA A 7 -7.69 14.88 3.73
CA ALA A 7 -7.56 13.46 3.47
C ALA A 7 -7.61 13.16 1.96
N ASN A 8 -6.45 13.16 1.29
CA ASN A 8 -6.33 12.82 -0.13
C ASN A 8 -5.48 11.56 -0.41
N ALA A 9 -5.33 10.70 0.62
CA ALA A 9 -4.52 9.48 0.73
C ALA A 9 -3.01 9.72 0.90
N GLU A 10 -2.61 9.86 2.18
CA GLU A 10 -1.21 9.91 2.61
C GLU A 10 -0.86 8.63 3.39
N TYR A 11 0.22 7.93 3.01
CA TYR A 11 0.83 6.85 3.78
C TYR A 11 2.28 7.20 4.10
N ARG A 12 2.59 7.43 5.38
CA ARG A 12 3.94 7.65 5.92
C ARG A 12 4.24 6.64 7.02
N VAL A 13 5.31 5.86 6.83
CA VAL A 13 5.87 4.99 7.88
C VAL A 13 7.04 5.72 8.52
N PHE A 14 6.91 6.11 9.77
CA PHE A 14 8.06 6.44 10.62
C PHE A 14 8.42 5.19 11.40
N GLN A 15 9.72 4.88 11.43
CA GLN A 15 10.30 3.67 12.01
C GLN A 15 9.58 3.26 13.30
N THR A 16 9.04 2.04 13.36
CA THR A 16 8.71 1.40 14.64
C THR A 16 10.02 0.91 15.22
N ALA A 17 10.57 1.68 16.15
CA ALA A 17 11.66 1.26 17.01
C ALA A 17 11.10 0.24 18.01
N ASP A 18 11.07 -1.03 17.62
CA ASP A 18 10.77 -2.13 18.55
C ASP A 18 11.87 -3.18 18.45
N GLY A 19 12.81 -3.12 19.39
CA GLY A 19 13.84 -4.14 19.59
C GLY A 19 15.17 -3.55 20.01
N GLU A 20 15.41 -3.51 21.32
CA GLU A 20 16.73 -3.29 21.92
C GLU A 20 17.76 -4.29 21.34
N ASP A 21 18.97 -3.81 21.02
CA ASP A 21 20.15 -4.55 20.51
C ASP A 21 20.17 -4.99 19.04
N ALA A 22 20.09 -4.04 18.11
CA ALA A 22 20.73 -4.19 16.79
C ALA A 22 21.63 -2.98 16.52
N GLU A 23 22.94 -3.21 16.37
CA GLU A 23 23.88 -2.24 15.81
C GLU A 23 23.26 -1.60 14.56
N PRO A 24 23.38 -0.27 14.35
CA PRO A 24 22.83 0.36 13.17
C PRO A 24 23.59 -0.17 11.96
N GLU A 25 23.05 -1.21 11.30
CA GLU A 25 23.49 -1.55 9.96
C GLU A 25 23.14 -0.35 9.09
N ASP A 26 24.17 0.41 8.74
CA ASP A 26 24.16 1.59 7.86
C ASP A 26 23.90 1.15 6.41
N ASN A 27 22.84 0.37 6.21
CA ASN A 27 22.40 -0.11 4.92
C ASN A 27 21.56 1.00 4.27
N PRO A 28 21.99 1.55 3.12
CA PRO A 28 21.22 2.56 2.44
C PRO A 28 19.85 2.02 2.05
N LEU A 29 18.80 2.83 2.21
CA LEU A 29 17.45 2.50 1.76
C LEU A 29 17.48 2.20 0.25
N ILE A 30 17.34 0.92 -0.11
CA ILE A 30 17.29 0.51 -1.51
C ILE A 30 15.87 0.73 -2.02
N ILE A 31 15.69 1.70 -2.90
CA ILE A 31 14.44 1.92 -3.62
C ILE A 31 14.55 1.19 -4.97
N ALA A 32 13.85 0.07 -5.09
CA ALA A 32 13.75 -0.65 -6.36
C ALA A 32 12.60 -0.08 -7.22
N GLU A 33 12.92 0.55 -8.35
CA GLU A 33 11.93 0.95 -9.34
C GLU A 33 11.62 -0.22 -10.27
N THR A 34 10.37 -0.70 -10.27
CA THR A 34 9.92 -1.76 -11.18
C THR A 34 8.63 -1.33 -11.87
N LYS A 35 8.58 -1.46 -13.19
CA LYS A 35 7.35 -1.21 -13.97
C LYS A 35 6.41 -2.40 -13.81
N VAL A 36 5.20 -2.15 -13.34
CA VAL A 36 4.14 -3.16 -13.21
C VAL A 36 2.88 -2.67 -13.92
N ASP A 37 2.17 -3.59 -14.57
CA ASP A 37 0.87 -3.28 -15.17
C ASP A 37 -0.18 -3.08 -14.08
N ILE A 38 -1.02 -2.05 -14.23
CA ILE A 38 -2.14 -1.76 -13.34
C ILE A 38 -3.41 -2.36 -13.97
N PRO A 39 -3.95 -3.46 -13.42
CA PRO A 39 -5.14 -4.11 -14.00
C PRO A 39 -6.41 -3.31 -13.72
N ASP A 40 -7.37 -3.39 -14.64
CA ASP A 40 -8.78 -3.05 -14.37
C ASP A 40 -9.46 -4.25 -13.69
N ALA A 41 -9.99 -4.07 -12.48
CA ALA A 41 -10.50 -5.18 -11.67
C ALA A 41 -11.57 -4.74 -10.66
N THR A 42 -12.39 -5.67 -10.19
CA THR A 42 -13.19 -5.45 -8.97
C THR A 42 -12.29 -5.57 -7.73
N VAL A 43 -12.78 -5.11 -6.57
CA VAL A 43 -12.04 -5.27 -5.31
C VAL A 43 -11.78 -6.74 -5.00
N SER A 44 -12.78 -7.60 -5.17
CA SER A 44 -12.64 -9.05 -4.93
C SER A 44 -11.62 -9.70 -5.86
N ASP A 45 -11.62 -9.33 -7.14
CA ASP A 45 -10.62 -9.83 -8.10
C ASP A 45 -9.21 -9.34 -7.76
N ALA A 46 -9.09 -8.08 -7.29
CA ALA A 46 -7.82 -7.53 -6.85
C ALA A 46 -7.26 -8.28 -5.63
N VAL A 47 -8.10 -8.64 -4.66
CA VAL A 47 -7.70 -9.47 -3.51
C VAL A 47 -7.24 -10.86 -3.97
N MET A 48 -7.99 -11.50 -4.87
CA MET A 48 -7.60 -12.79 -5.43
C MET A 48 -6.25 -12.70 -6.18
N MET A 49 -6.02 -11.64 -6.95
CA MET A 49 -4.75 -11.42 -7.65
C MET A 49 -3.58 -11.17 -6.68
N LEU A 50 -3.81 -10.43 -5.59
CA LEU A 50 -2.81 -10.21 -4.54
C LEU A 50 -2.32 -11.55 -3.96
N ASP A 51 -3.26 -12.48 -3.73
CA ASP A 51 -2.98 -13.85 -3.28
C ASP A 51 -2.23 -14.67 -4.32
N LEU A 52 -2.74 -14.73 -5.56
CA LEU A 52 -2.13 -15.52 -6.63
C LEU A 52 -0.72 -15.04 -7.02
N ARG A 53 -0.49 -13.73 -7.01
CA ARG A 53 0.83 -13.14 -7.32
C ARG A 53 1.79 -13.20 -6.14
N ASN A 54 1.31 -13.59 -4.96
CA ASN A 54 2.06 -13.57 -3.71
C ASN A 54 2.79 -12.22 -3.48
N THR A 55 2.08 -11.12 -3.69
CA THR A 55 2.60 -9.76 -3.47
C THR A 55 1.98 -9.12 -2.23
N ASN A 56 2.68 -8.15 -1.64
CA ASN A 56 2.27 -7.47 -0.41
C ASN A 56 1.23 -6.37 -0.65
N ALA A 57 1.28 -5.74 -1.82
CA ALA A 57 0.33 -4.72 -2.24
C ALA A 57 0.06 -4.84 -3.75
N LEU A 58 -1.16 -4.50 -4.14
CA LEU A 58 -1.61 -4.46 -5.52
C LEU A 58 -2.43 -3.19 -5.76
N MET A 59 -1.91 -2.33 -6.64
CA MET A 59 -2.67 -1.22 -7.20
C MET A 59 -3.48 -1.70 -8.41
N PHE A 60 -4.72 -1.24 -8.53
CA PHE A 60 -5.61 -1.56 -9.64
C PHE A 60 -6.54 -0.38 -9.92
N ARG A 61 -7.13 -0.35 -11.12
CA ARG A 61 -8.23 0.55 -11.43
C ARG A 61 -9.54 -0.19 -11.18
N ASN A 62 -10.38 0.34 -10.30
CA ASN A 62 -11.63 -0.30 -9.94
C ASN A 62 -12.58 -0.27 -11.14
N SER A 63 -13.01 -1.43 -11.62
CA SER A 63 -13.84 -1.54 -12.82
C SER A 63 -15.26 -0.96 -12.64
N GLY A 64 -15.74 -0.85 -11.40
CA GLY A 64 -17.03 -0.26 -11.07
C GLY A 64 -16.99 1.27 -10.96
N THR A 65 -15.91 1.84 -10.41
CA THR A 65 -15.81 3.29 -10.14
C THR A 65 -14.88 4.03 -11.10
N GLY A 66 -14.00 3.32 -11.79
CA GLY A 66 -12.94 3.89 -12.63
C GLY A 66 -11.80 4.55 -11.84
N SER A 67 -11.87 4.57 -10.51
CA SER A 67 -10.87 5.14 -9.60
C SER A 67 -9.71 4.17 -9.37
N PHE A 68 -8.51 4.70 -9.14
CA PHE A 68 -7.41 3.89 -8.63
C PHE A 68 -7.71 3.43 -7.21
N ASN A 69 -7.30 2.21 -6.91
CA ASN A 69 -7.48 1.58 -5.62
C ASN A 69 -6.23 0.74 -5.31
N MET A 70 -5.98 0.49 -4.04
CA MET A 70 -4.90 -0.40 -3.61
C MET A 70 -5.39 -1.34 -2.52
N VAL A 71 -5.14 -2.64 -2.71
CA VAL A 71 -5.27 -3.65 -1.64
C VAL A 71 -3.88 -4.05 -1.16
N TYR A 72 -3.74 -4.34 0.13
CA TYR A 72 -2.47 -4.73 0.72
C TYR A 72 -2.65 -5.63 1.94
N ARG A 73 -1.64 -6.44 2.26
CA ARG A 73 -1.62 -7.28 3.46
C ARG A 73 -1.25 -6.44 4.68
N ARG A 74 -2.01 -6.58 5.75
CA ARG A 74 -1.73 -5.96 7.04
C ARG A 74 -0.91 -6.90 7.92
N GLY A 75 -0.25 -6.35 8.94
CA GLY A 75 0.53 -7.14 9.89
C GLY A 75 -0.30 -8.13 10.73
N ASP A 76 -1.61 -7.89 10.84
CA ASP A 76 -2.58 -8.76 11.51
C ASP A 76 -3.08 -9.92 10.62
N GLY A 77 -2.58 -10.04 9.38
CA GLY A 77 -2.99 -11.06 8.42
C GLY A 77 -4.28 -10.74 7.65
N THR A 78 -4.91 -9.60 7.90
CA THR A 78 -6.09 -9.14 7.15
C THR A 78 -5.70 -8.32 5.91
N ILE A 79 -6.68 -7.99 5.07
CA ILE A 79 -6.48 -7.16 3.89
C ILE A 79 -6.95 -5.73 4.18
N GLY A 80 -6.05 -4.77 3.96
CA GLY A 80 -6.37 -3.34 3.92
C GLY A 80 -6.72 -2.90 2.50
N TRP A 81 -7.59 -1.89 2.40
CA TRP A 81 -7.98 -1.27 1.13
C TRP A 81 -7.90 0.26 1.26
N VAL A 82 -7.27 0.91 0.27
CA VAL A 82 -7.18 2.35 0.11
C VAL A 82 -7.81 2.77 -1.23
N GLU A 83 -8.63 3.82 -1.20
CA GLU A 83 -9.10 4.55 -2.37
C GLU A 83 -8.57 5.99 -2.30
N PRO A 84 -7.59 6.39 -3.16
CA PRO A 84 -7.10 7.75 -3.21
C PRO A 84 -8.18 8.70 -3.72
N GLN A 85 -8.37 9.82 -3.03
CA GLN A 85 -9.21 10.89 -3.58
C GLN A 85 -8.50 11.49 -4.80
N ARG A 86 -9.26 11.84 -5.84
CA ARG A 86 -8.72 12.68 -6.91
C ARG A 86 -8.30 14.01 -6.29
N ALA A 87 -7.02 14.36 -6.42
CA ALA A 87 -6.51 15.69 -6.13
C ALA A 87 -7.15 16.73 -7.06
#